data_AF-A0A0L1KJ88-F1
#
_entry.id   AF-A0A0L1KJ88-F1
#
_cell.length_a   1.000
_cell.length_b   1.000
_cell.length_c   1.000
_cell.angle_alpha   90.00
_cell.angle_beta   90.00
_cell.angle_gamma   90.00
#
_symmetry.space_group_name_H-M   'P 1'
#
loop_
_entity.id
_entity.type
_entity.pdbx_description
1 polymer ?
#
loop_
_entity_poly.entity_id
_entity_poly.type
_entity_poly.pdbx_seq_one_letter_code
_entity_poly.pdbx_strand_id
1 'polypeptide(L)'
;MVQLTTILLGKKPVIRSKSKGKVSKQLKSLLNKPTFHPLARKWEELSEYPPRRLTYCGVHTGPNGEVKYDPHRESQTYFVPDQDYYKIPVPAVMKDAYWNRELLARKTQINPWDLDMQKRAWDKDLRDETDFQYLAFRKKFQFSVRELLDQATKERR
;
A
#
# COMPACT_ATOMS: atom_id res chain seq x y z
N MET A 1 -19.29 -27.05 -18.13
CA MET A 1 -18.63 -25.81 -17.64
C MET A 1 -19.27 -25.36 -16.34
N VAL A 2 -18.61 -25.60 -15.20
CA VAL A 2 -19.04 -25.13 -13.87
C VAL A 2 -18.26 -23.86 -13.58
N GLN A 3 -18.92 -22.70 -13.59
CA GLN A 3 -18.34 -21.47 -13.06
C GLN A 3 -18.32 -21.59 -11.52
N LEU A 4 -17.21 -22.11 -11.00
CA LEU A 4 -16.87 -22.02 -9.57
C LEU A 4 -16.63 -20.54 -9.25
N THR A 5 -17.70 -19.87 -8.84
CA THR A 5 -17.58 -18.56 -8.18
C THR A 5 -17.24 -18.86 -6.73
N THR A 6 -15.95 -18.74 -6.42
CA THR A 6 -15.38 -19.00 -5.10
C THR A 6 -15.96 -17.99 -4.10
N ILE A 7 -17.08 -18.33 -3.46
CA ILE A 7 -17.55 -17.62 -2.26
C ILE A 7 -16.66 -18.14 -1.12
N LEU A 8 -15.67 -17.32 -0.78
CA LEU A 8 -14.47 -17.63 0.00
C LEU A 8 -14.69 -17.85 1.51
N LEU A 9 -15.87 -18.29 1.97
CA LEU A 9 -16.19 -18.30 3.41
C LEU A 9 -16.94 -19.53 3.96
N GLY A 10 -17.04 -20.64 3.22
CA GLY A 10 -17.70 -21.86 3.73
C GLY A 10 -16.82 -23.10 3.67
N LYS A 11 -16.72 -23.86 4.78
CA LYS A 11 -16.11 -25.21 4.83
C LYS A 11 -16.83 -26.27 3.97
N LYS A 12 -17.85 -25.87 3.19
CA LYS A 12 -18.54 -26.71 2.20
C LYS A 12 -18.78 -25.89 0.92
N PRO A 13 -18.53 -26.44 -0.28
CA PRO A 13 -18.81 -25.74 -1.53
C PRO A 13 -20.32 -25.49 -1.64
N VAL A 14 -20.73 -24.22 -1.65
CA VAL A 14 -22.12 -23.84 -1.88
C VAL A 14 -22.41 -23.99 -3.38
N ILE A 15 -23.03 -25.11 -3.75
CA ILE A 15 -23.41 -25.38 -5.15
C ILE A 15 -24.58 -24.46 -5.52
N ARG A 16 -24.32 -23.49 -6.40
CA ARG A 16 -25.36 -22.60 -6.94
C ARG A 16 -26.28 -23.40 -7.87
N SER A 17 -27.49 -23.73 -7.42
CA SER A 17 -28.48 -24.34 -8.32
C SER A 17 -28.92 -23.32 -9.38
N LYS A 18 -28.94 -23.72 -10.66
CA LYS A 18 -29.42 -22.88 -11.78
C LYS A 18 -30.96 -22.73 -11.82
N SER A 19 -31.62 -22.93 -10.68
CA SER A 19 -33.08 -22.86 -10.58
C SER A 19 -33.58 -21.44 -10.87
N LYS A 20 -34.71 -21.32 -11.59
CA LYS A 20 -35.38 -20.03 -11.89
C LYS A 20 -36.18 -19.48 -10.69
N GLY A 21 -35.83 -19.87 -9.46
CA GLY A 21 -36.55 -19.51 -8.24
C GLY A 21 -36.27 -18.07 -7.77
N LYS A 22 -37.17 -17.54 -6.91
CA LYS A 22 -37.04 -16.18 -6.35
C LYS A 22 -35.72 -15.98 -5.57
N VAL A 23 -35.23 -17.03 -4.90
CA VAL A 23 -33.95 -17.04 -4.17
C VAL A 23 -32.76 -16.78 -5.11
N SER A 24 -32.72 -17.41 -6.29
CA SER A 24 -31.61 -17.21 -7.23
C SER A 24 -31.62 -15.81 -7.84
N LYS A 25 -32.80 -15.20 -7.99
CA LYS A 25 -32.98 -13.79 -8.41
C LYS A 25 -32.48 -12.81 -7.35
N GLN A 26 -32.80 -13.04 -6.08
CA GLN A 26 -32.31 -12.22 -4.96
C GLN A 26 -30.79 -12.37 -4.77
N LEU A 27 -30.26 -13.60 -4.82
CA LEU A 27 -28.82 -13.84 -4.70
C LEU A 27 -28.02 -13.19 -5.84
N LYS A 28 -28.55 -13.15 -7.07
CA LYS A 28 -27.90 -12.41 -8.18
C LYS A 28 -27.72 -10.93 -7.84
N SER A 29 -28.76 -10.29 -7.28
CA SER A 29 -28.68 -8.87 -6.90
C SER A 29 -27.75 -8.65 -5.70
N LEU A 30 -27.79 -9.54 -4.70
CA LEU A 30 -26.94 -9.43 -3.51
C LEU A 30 -25.46 -9.67 -3.80
N LEU A 31 -25.13 -10.66 -4.64
CA LEU A 31 -23.74 -10.97 -5.02
C LEU A 31 -23.15 -9.96 -6.00
N ASN A 32 -24.00 -9.22 -6.73
CA ASN A 32 -23.54 -8.11 -7.58
C ASN A 32 -23.28 -6.83 -6.79
N LYS A 33 -23.59 -6.78 -5.48
CA LYS A 33 -23.20 -5.63 -4.66
C LYS A 33 -21.67 -5.61 -4.57
N PRO A 34 -21.03 -4.45 -4.81
CA PRO A 34 -19.59 -4.35 -4.64
C PRO A 34 -19.27 -4.68 -3.18
N THR A 35 -18.50 -5.74 -2.98
CA THR A 35 -17.93 -6.03 -1.67
C THR A 35 -16.91 -4.94 -1.36
N PHE A 36 -16.79 -4.59 -0.08
CA PHE A 36 -15.69 -3.73 0.35
C PHE A 36 -14.38 -4.41 -0.03
N HIS A 37 -13.74 -3.92 -1.09
CA HIS A 37 -12.35 -4.24 -1.31
C HIS A 37 -11.64 -3.57 -0.14
N PRO A 38 -10.88 -4.30 0.69
CA PRO A 38 -10.09 -3.64 1.72
C PRO A 38 -9.25 -2.59 0.99
N LEU A 39 -9.50 -1.32 1.31
CA LEU A 39 -8.84 -0.17 0.70
C LEU A 39 -7.32 -0.20 0.92
N ALA A 40 -6.86 -1.09 1.81
CA ALA A 40 -5.48 -1.54 1.91
C ALA A 40 -5.41 -3.00 1.45
N ARG A 41 -4.77 -3.26 0.30
CA ARG A 41 -4.27 -4.61 0.01
C ARG A 41 -3.37 -5.01 1.18
N LYS A 42 -3.68 -6.14 1.83
CA LYS A 42 -2.77 -6.69 2.84
C LYS A 42 -1.45 -7.00 2.17
N TRP A 43 -0.37 -6.46 2.71
CA TRP A 43 0.97 -6.81 2.23
C TRP A 43 1.30 -8.24 2.64
N GLU A 44 2.12 -8.92 1.86
CA GLU A 44 2.59 -10.27 2.19
C GLU A 44 3.33 -10.25 3.53
N GLU A 45 3.04 -11.24 4.37
CA GLU A 45 3.74 -11.42 5.64
C GLU A 45 5.19 -11.85 5.40
N LEU A 46 6.11 -11.26 6.14
CA LEU A 46 7.54 -11.58 6.08
C LEU A 46 7.87 -12.57 7.18
N SER A 47 7.49 -13.84 6.98
CA SER A 47 7.62 -14.90 7.97
C SER A 47 9.08 -15.34 8.19
N GLU A 48 9.87 -15.41 7.13
CA GLU A 48 11.29 -15.81 7.18
C GLU A 48 12.16 -14.74 7.84
N TYR A 49 11.94 -13.48 7.48
CA TYR A 49 12.67 -12.32 7.99
C TYR A 49 11.72 -11.32 8.64
N PRO A 50 11.26 -11.58 9.87
CA PRO A 50 10.36 -10.68 10.57
C PRO A 50 11.12 -9.42 11.03
N PRO A 51 10.80 -8.22 10.52
CA PRO A 51 11.58 -7.00 10.78
C PRO A 51 11.63 -6.64 12.26
N ARG A 52 10.56 -6.95 13.01
CA ARG A 52 10.47 -6.69 14.46
C ARG A 52 11.54 -7.42 15.27
N ARG A 53 11.97 -8.61 14.83
CA ARG A 53 13.01 -9.37 15.53
C ARG A 53 14.39 -8.77 15.37
N LEU A 54 14.61 -7.95 14.33
CA LEU A 54 15.91 -7.33 14.05
C LEU A 54 16.16 -6.03 14.84
N THR A 55 15.16 -5.54 15.57
CA THR A 55 15.28 -4.35 16.44
C THR A 55 16.35 -4.52 17.52
N TYR A 56 16.65 -5.75 17.92
CA TYR A 56 17.69 -6.10 18.89
C TYR A 56 18.97 -6.63 18.21
N CYS A 57 19.08 -6.58 16.88
CA CYS A 57 20.27 -7.03 16.17
C CYS A 57 21.34 -5.93 16.13
N GLY A 58 22.60 -6.31 16.35
CA GLY A 58 23.74 -5.38 16.29
C GLY A 58 23.75 -4.35 17.42
N VAL A 59 23.27 -4.71 18.62
CA VAL A 59 23.36 -3.84 19.80
C VAL A 59 24.39 -4.34 20.78
N HIS A 60 25.07 -3.40 21.42
CA HIS A 60 25.92 -3.70 22.56
C HIS A 60 25.07 -3.84 23.81
N THR A 61 25.32 -4.88 24.60
CA THR A 61 24.71 -5.09 25.91
C THR A 61 25.69 -4.70 27.01
N GLY A 62 25.19 -3.98 28.01
CA GLY A 62 25.96 -3.70 29.22
C GLY A 62 26.14 -4.94 30.10
N PRO A 63 26.95 -4.85 31.17
CA PRO A 63 27.15 -5.95 32.12
C PRO A 63 25.87 -6.47 32.78
N ASN A 64 24.84 -5.62 32.91
CA ASN A 64 23.54 -5.96 33.49
C ASN A 64 22.59 -6.64 32.48
N GLY A 65 23.05 -6.93 31.25
CA GLY A 65 22.22 -7.47 30.17
C GLY A 65 21.31 -6.43 29.49
N GLU A 66 21.35 -5.17 29.92
CA GLU A 66 20.59 -4.09 29.31
C GLU A 66 21.18 -3.65 27.96
N VAL A 67 20.30 -3.35 27.02
CA VAL A 67 20.67 -2.84 25.70
C VAL A 67 21.23 -1.43 25.86
N LYS A 68 22.50 -1.24 25.49
CA LYS A 68 23.15 0.08 25.54
C LYS A 68 22.64 0.94 24.39
N TYR A 69 22.22 2.16 24.71
CA TYR A 69 21.89 3.16 23.69
C TYR A 69 23.14 3.52 22.87
N ASP A 70 22.98 3.52 21.54
CA ASP A 70 24.03 3.87 20.59
C ASP A 70 23.47 4.88 19.56
N PRO A 71 23.90 6.16 19.60
CA PRO A 71 23.41 7.18 18.68
C PRO A 71 23.85 6.94 17.23
N HIS A 72 25.00 6.26 17.00
CA HIS A 72 25.44 5.95 15.64
C HIS A 72 24.52 4.92 15.00
N ARG A 73 24.13 3.91 15.79
CA ARG A 73 23.15 2.91 15.35
C ARG A 73 21.81 3.54 15.00
N GLU A 74 21.29 4.45 15.82
CA GLU A 74 20.03 5.13 15.53
C GLU A 74 20.11 5.91 14.21
N SER A 75 21.22 6.63 13.97
CA SER A 75 21.44 7.38 12.73
C SER A 75 21.54 6.51 11.46
N GLN A 76 22.02 5.27 11.60
CA GLN A 76 22.18 4.30 10.50
C GLN A 76 20.98 3.34 10.37
N THR A 77 19.94 3.55 11.16
CA THR A 77 18.78 2.65 11.15
C THR A 77 17.96 2.86 9.88
N TYR A 78 17.65 1.77 9.19
CA TYR A 78 16.69 1.76 8.08
C TYR A 78 15.29 1.47 8.61
N PHE A 79 14.30 2.23 8.15
CA PHE A 79 12.91 2.09 8.58
C PHE A 79 12.10 1.30 7.56
N VAL A 80 11.80 0.03 7.88
CA VAL A 80 10.94 -0.82 7.06
C VAL A 80 9.48 -0.39 7.25
N PRO A 81 8.72 -0.10 6.18
CA PRO A 81 7.30 0.24 6.29
C PRO A 81 6.44 -0.98 6.65
N ASP A 82 5.42 -0.75 7.47
CA ASP A 82 4.50 -1.80 7.91
C ASP A 82 3.07 -1.25 8.11
N GLN A 83 2.05 -2.05 7.82
CA GLN A 83 0.65 -1.63 7.92
C GLN A 83 0.17 -1.54 9.37
N ASP A 84 0.68 -2.41 10.25
CA ASP A 84 0.25 -2.48 11.64
C ASP A 84 1.12 -1.60 12.55
N TYR A 85 2.42 -1.49 12.23
CA TYR A 85 3.41 -0.81 13.07
C TYR A 85 3.91 0.53 12.51
N TYR A 86 3.38 1.01 11.38
CA TYR A 86 3.79 2.20 10.64
C TYR A 86 5.22 2.13 10.07
N LYS A 87 6.23 2.02 10.94
CA LYS A 87 7.65 1.83 10.56
C LYS A 87 8.40 1.03 11.61
N ILE A 88 9.27 0.12 11.19
CA ILE A 88 10.05 -0.75 12.06
C ILE A 88 11.54 -0.48 11.85
N PRO A 89 12.30 -0.17 12.92
CA PRO A 89 13.74 0.07 12.80
C PRO A 89 14.50 -1.25 12.59
N VAL A 90 15.34 -1.29 11.56
CA VAL A 90 16.18 -2.43 11.20
C VAL A 90 17.60 -1.93 10.88
N PRO A 91 18.66 -2.69 11.21
CA PRO A 91 20.02 -2.34 10.79
C PRO A 91 20.11 -2.20 9.26
N ALA A 92 20.75 -1.13 8.76
CA ALA A 92 20.84 -0.87 7.32
C ALA A 92 21.48 -2.02 6.51
N VAL A 93 22.34 -2.83 7.13
CA VAL A 93 22.96 -4.02 6.51
C VAL A 93 21.92 -5.04 6.06
N MET A 94 20.74 -5.09 6.69
CA MET A 94 19.66 -6.03 6.37
C MET A 94 18.53 -5.43 5.54
N LYS A 95 18.65 -4.16 5.10
CA LYS A 95 17.59 -3.47 4.35
C LYS A 95 17.21 -4.20 3.05
N ASP A 96 18.17 -4.87 2.43
CA ASP A 96 18.01 -5.49 1.12
C ASP A 96 17.01 -6.65 1.16
N ALA A 97 16.78 -7.28 2.32
CA ALA A 97 15.73 -8.29 2.49
C ALA A 97 14.30 -7.70 2.38
N TYR A 98 14.16 -6.38 2.52
CA TYR A 98 12.88 -5.67 2.61
C TYR A 98 12.55 -4.82 1.36
N TRP A 99 13.31 -4.96 0.28
CA TRP A 99 13.13 -4.18 -0.96
C TRP A 99 11.69 -4.25 -1.51
N ASN A 100 11.09 -5.44 -1.53
CA ASN A 100 9.73 -5.63 -2.05
C ASN A 100 8.70 -4.96 -1.13
N ARG A 101 8.93 -5.00 0.17
CA ARG A 101 8.07 -4.31 1.15
C ARG A 101 8.11 -2.80 0.95
N GLU A 102 9.27 -2.25 0.63
CA GLU A 102 9.41 -0.83 0.27
C GLU A 102 8.64 -0.49 -1.01
N LEU A 103 8.71 -1.31 -2.05
CA LEU A 103 7.92 -1.11 -3.28
C LEU A 103 6.41 -1.16 -3.02
N LEU A 104 5.95 -2.13 -2.22
CA LEU A 104 4.54 -2.27 -1.84
C LEU A 104 4.04 -1.06 -1.05
N ALA A 105 4.88 -0.49 -0.18
CA ALA A 105 4.54 0.69 0.59
C ALA A 105 4.51 1.97 -0.26
N ARG A 106 5.42 2.10 -1.23
CA ARG A 106 5.48 3.25 -2.14
C ARG A 106 4.33 3.24 -3.14
N LYS A 107 3.91 2.05 -3.59
CA LYS A 107 2.81 1.85 -4.51
C LYS A 107 1.49 2.37 -3.92
N THR A 108 0.59 2.82 -4.80
CA THR A 108 -0.79 3.12 -4.42
C THR A 108 -1.50 1.89 -3.85
N GLN A 109 -2.19 2.06 -2.71
CA GLN A 109 -2.90 0.96 -2.04
C GLN A 109 -4.26 0.64 -2.68
N ILE A 110 -4.64 1.46 -3.67
CA ILE A 110 -5.83 1.33 -4.51
C ILE A 110 -5.53 0.37 -5.68
N ASN A 111 -6.54 -0.26 -6.27
CA ASN A 111 -6.30 -1.15 -7.40
C ASN A 111 -5.80 -0.32 -8.60
N PRO A 112 -4.67 -0.66 -9.23
CA PRO A 112 -4.16 0.11 -10.38
C PRO A 112 -5.11 0.13 -11.57
N TRP A 113 -6.03 -0.84 -11.63
CA TRP A 113 -7.07 -0.92 -12.65
C TRP A 113 -8.34 -0.16 -12.28
N ASP A 114 -8.34 0.56 -11.16
CA ASP A 114 -9.43 1.48 -10.86
C ASP A 114 -9.46 2.60 -11.89
N LEU A 115 -10.68 2.94 -12.31
CA LEU A 115 -10.96 3.85 -13.40
C LEU A 115 -10.30 5.23 -13.21
N ASP A 116 -10.10 5.68 -11.97
CA ASP A 116 -9.46 6.96 -11.67
C ASP A 116 -7.95 6.97 -11.96
N MET A 117 -7.24 5.91 -11.59
CA MET A 117 -5.79 5.77 -11.83
C MET A 117 -5.50 5.70 -13.33
N GLN A 118 -6.36 4.96 -14.03
CA GLN A 118 -6.36 4.82 -15.48
C GLN A 118 -6.57 6.17 -16.20
N LYS A 119 -7.55 6.96 -15.76
CA LYS A 119 -7.80 8.31 -16.30
C LYS A 119 -6.56 9.20 -16.19
N ARG A 120 -5.87 9.19 -15.05
CA ARG A 120 -4.64 9.97 -14.82
C ARG A 120 -3.52 9.60 -15.79
N ALA A 121 -3.43 8.33 -16.19
CA ALA A 121 -2.42 7.88 -17.14
C ALA A 121 -2.75 8.30 -18.58
N TRP A 122 -4.02 8.26 -18.99
CA TRP A 122 -4.41 8.53 -20.37
C TRP A 122 -4.63 10.00 -20.71
N ASP A 123 -5.12 10.81 -19.76
CA ASP A 123 -5.30 12.24 -19.93
C ASP A 123 -3.95 12.97 -19.83
N LYS A 124 -3.66 13.86 -20.80
CA LYS A 124 -2.38 14.58 -20.88
C LYS A 124 -2.21 15.52 -19.69
N ASP A 125 -3.24 16.30 -19.37
CA ASP A 125 -3.15 17.32 -18.32
C ASP A 125 -2.92 16.62 -16.97
N LEU A 126 -3.70 15.57 -16.68
CA LEU A 126 -3.52 14.79 -15.45
C LEU A 126 -2.17 14.07 -15.38
N ARG A 127 -1.61 13.66 -16.52
CA ARG A 127 -0.30 13.01 -16.57
C ARG A 127 0.82 13.95 -16.18
N ASP A 128 0.78 15.20 -16.65
CA ASP A 128 1.79 16.20 -16.31
C ASP A 128 1.72 16.54 -14.79
N GLU A 129 0.50 16.60 -14.26
CA GLU A 129 0.21 16.85 -12.85
C GLU A 129 0.49 15.68 -11.89
N THR A 130 0.66 14.46 -12.39
CA THR A 130 0.76 13.26 -11.55
C THR A 130 2.18 12.69 -11.56
N ASP A 131 2.66 12.27 -10.39
CA ASP A 131 3.84 11.42 -10.22
C ASP A 131 3.47 9.96 -10.48
N PHE A 132 4.28 9.23 -11.24
CA PHE A 132 4.06 7.81 -11.57
C PHE A 132 5.16 6.90 -11.00
N GLN A 133 6.08 7.45 -10.21
CA GLN A 133 7.20 6.70 -9.64
C GLN A 133 6.69 5.56 -8.75
N TYR A 134 7.20 4.34 -8.97
CA TYR A 134 6.79 3.11 -8.24
C TYR A 134 5.28 2.82 -8.27
N LEU A 135 4.55 3.24 -9.32
CA LEU A 135 3.08 3.16 -9.39
C LEU A 135 2.39 3.94 -8.26
N ALA A 136 3.05 4.98 -7.75
CA ALA A 136 2.54 5.91 -6.77
C ALA A 136 1.88 7.11 -7.48
N PHE A 137 0.63 6.96 -7.94
CA PHE A 137 -0.15 7.99 -8.64
C PHE A 137 -0.51 9.18 -7.71
N ARG A 138 0.48 9.98 -7.36
CA ARG A 138 0.35 11.10 -6.42
C ARG A 138 0.31 12.41 -7.19
N LYS A 139 -0.60 13.31 -6.83
CA LYS A 139 -0.63 14.64 -7.45
C LYS A 139 0.64 15.40 -7.04
N LYS A 140 1.35 15.95 -8.03
CA LYS A 140 2.48 16.86 -7.81
C LYS A 140 1.98 18.18 -7.23
N PHE A 141 2.89 18.95 -6.67
CA PHE A 141 2.58 20.31 -6.26
C PHE A 141 2.15 21.15 -7.47
N GLN A 142 1.13 21.98 -7.27
CA GLN A 142 0.68 22.97 -8.23
C GLN A 142 0.43 24.28 -7.51
N PHE A 143 0.91 25.37 -8.10
CA PHE A 143 0.57 26.69 -7.63
C PHE A 143 -0.92 26.95 -7.82
N SER A 144 -1.51 27.63 -6.84
CA SER A 144 -2.82 28.22 -7.02
C SER A 144 -2.77 29.37 -8.02
N VAL A 145 -3.91 29.68 -8.64
CA VAL A 145 -4.01 30.81 -9.59
C VAL A 145 -3.59 32.13 -8.92
N ARG A 146 -3.90 32.32 -7.63
CA ARG A 146 -3.50 33.53 -6.89
C ARG A 146 -1.99 33.63 -6.74
N GLU A 147 -1.32 32.53 -6.36
CA GLU A 147 0.15 32.52 -6.24
C GLU A 147 0.83 32.79 -7.58
N LEU A 148 0.27 32.28 -8.68
CA LEU A 148 0.78 32.56 -10.03
C LEU A 148 0.64 34.05 -10.40
N LEU A 149 -0.49 34.67 -10.07
CA LEU A 149 -0.72 36.10 -10.31
C LEU A 149 0.20 36.96 -9.45
N ASP A 150 0.36 36.61 -8.17
CA ASP A 150 1.27 37.30 -7.26
C ASP A 150 2.73 37.15 -7.70
N GLN A 151 3.10 36.00 -8.28
CA GLN A 151 4.43 35.80 -8.83
C GLN A 151 4.65 36.61 -10.12
N ALA A 152 3.70 36.60 -11.05
CA ALA A 152 3.79 37.36 -12.29
C ALA A 152 3.91 38.88 -12.01
N THR A 153 3.09 39.39 -11.09
CA THR A 153 3.15 40.80 -10.66
C THR A 153 4.49 41.15 -10.01
N LYS A 154 5.06 40.27 -9.18
CA LYS A 154 6.42 40.46 -8.61
C LYS A 154 7.51 40.46 -9.67
N GLU A 155 7.41 39.59 -10.67
CA GLU A 155 8.38 39.47 -11.77
C GLU A 155 8.22 40.56 -12.84
N ARG A 156 7.19 41.42 -12.73
CA ARG A 156 6.85 42.48 -13.70
C ARG A 156 6.68 41.95 -15.13
N ARG A 157 6.04 40.78 -15.26
CA ARG A 157 5.64 40.16 -16.52
C ARG A 157 4.13 40.05 -16.56
#